data_AF-A0AAU2M9V9-F1
#
_entry.id   AF-A0AAU2M9V9-F1
#
_cell.length_a   1.000
_cell.length_b   1.000
_cell.length_c   1.000
_cell.angle_alpha   90.00
_cell.angle_beta   90.00
_cell.angle_gamma   90.00
#
_symmetry.space_group_name_H-M   'P 1'
#
loop_
_entity.id
_entity.type
_entity.pdbx_description
1 polymer ?
#
loop_
_entity_poly.entity_id
_entity_poly.type
_entity_poly.pdbx_seq_one_letter_code
_entity_poly.pdbx_strand_id
1 'polypeptide(L)'
;MHVPDGFINAPVSAAAGVVAAGAVAVSLRGARREQGGTSRSSTVESGGERTAPLAGLVAAFIFAVQMLNFPVAAGTSGHLLGGALAAILVGPYTGVLCVTVVLLMQGILFADGGLTALGVNVLDMGIVTTVVAYALFRGLLGVLPKTRRSVTVASFVAALVSVPAAACAFTLIYWIGGTTDIPIGKVFTAMVGVHVLIGIGEAVITALTVGAVIAVRPDLVHGARRLTTSLKLRVDGELVDAPARQPAAPAAARSHRGIWATGLVTALVLAGFVSYYASANPDGLEKVAADQGIDKKTEEHAAKDSPLADYGVKDVSDARISGGLAGVIGVGATVVVGSGIFYVVRRRTPDAAADTTRDKESV
;
A
#
# COMPACT_ATOMS: atom_id res chain seq x y z
N MET A 1 2.08 -3.94 13.57
CA MET A 1 3.48 -4.29 13.16
C MET A 1 4.40 -3.09 13.20
N HIS A 2 3.89 -1.90 13.52
CA HIS A 2 4.68 -0.69 13.56
C HIS A 2 5.74 -0.79 14.65
N VAL A 3 7.00 -0.74 14.26
CA VAL A 3 8.16 -0.77 15.14
C VAL A 3 8.28 0.59 15.84
N PRO A 4 8.22 0.64 17.18
CA PRO A 4 8.41 1.87 17.94
C PRO A 4 9.86 2.35 17.96
N ASP A 5 10.09 3.60 18.40
CA ASP A 5 11.43 4.12 18.63
C ASP A 5 12.13 3.34 19.76
N GLY A 6 13.44 3.14 19.67
CA GLY A 6 14.23 2.37 20.64
C GLY A 6 14.13 0.84 20.55
N PHE A 7 13.26 0.27 19.70
CA PHE A 7 13.21 -1.19 19.47
C PHE A 7 14.43 -1.72 18.73
N ILE A 8 14.89 -0.97 17.73
CA ILE A 8 16.04 -1.27 16.89
C ILE A 8 17.10 -0.19 17.12
N ASN A 9 18.35 -0.61 17.28
CA ASN A 9 19.46 0.29 17.56
C ASN A 9 19.69 1.29 16.41
N ALA A 10 20.26 2.45 16.74
CA ALA A 10 20.43 3.54 15.79
C ALA A 10 21.19 3.15 14.51
N PRO A 11 22.29 2.37 14.54
CA PRO A 11 22.98 1.94 13.32
C PRO A 11 22.10 1.13 12.36
N VAL A 12 21.34 0.15 12.87
CA VAL A 12 20.48 -0.70 12.04
C VAL A 12 19.26 0.07 11.56
N SER A 13 18.66 0.93 12.39
CA SER A 13 17.58 1.83 12.01
C SER A 13 18.01 2.80 10.89
N ALA A 14 19.21 3.37 10.99
CA ALA A 14 19.78 4.24 9.96
C ALA A 14 20.05 3.47 8.65
N ALA A 15 20.62 2.26 8.73
CA ALA A 15 20.83 1.41 7.56
C ALA A 15 19.51 1.04 6.88
N ALA A 16 18.49 0.65 7.65
CA ALA A 16 17.15 0.41 7.13
C ALA A 16 16.56 1.68 6.48
N GLY A 17 16.79 2.85 7.06
CA GLY A 17 16.42 4.15 6.48
C GLY A 17 17.07 4.41 5.11
N VAL A 18 18.35 4.10 4.95
CA VAL A 18 19.05 4.22 3.64
C VAL A 18 18.46 3.25 2.62
N VAL A 19 18.21 2.00 3.00
CA VAL A 19 17.59 0.99 2.12
C VAL A 19 16.18 1.42 1.71
N ALA A 20 15.37 1.87 2.68
CA ALA A 20 14.02 2.38 2.45
C ALA A 20 14.03 3.59 1.51
N ALA A 21 14.92 4.56 1.72
CA ALA A 21 15.06 5.72 0.84
C ALA A 21 15.46 5.32 -0.59
N GLY A 22 16.38 4.36 -0.73
CA GLY A 22 16.76 3.80 -2.04
C GLY A 22 15.59 3.13 -2.75
N ALA A 23 14.81 2.32 -2.03
CA ALA A 23 13.62 1.66 -2.56
C ALA A 23 12.51 2.66 -2.92
N VAL A 24 12.28 3.69 -2.10
CA VAL A 24 11.38 4.81 -2.43
C VAL A 24 11.87 5.49 -3.70
N ALA A 25 13.16 5.79 -3.85
CA ALA A 25 13.71 6.39 -5.06
C ALA A 25 13.51 5.52 -6.31
N VAL A 26 13.70 4.20 -6.20
CA VAL A 26 13.40 3.24 -7.27
C VAL A 26 11.90 3.24 -7.58
N SER A 27 11.05 3.23 -6.56
CA SER A 27 9.59 3.24 -6.70
C SER A 27 9.07 4.54 -7.28
N LEU A 28 9.68 5.69 -7.00
CA LEU A 28 9.39 6.96 -7.66
C LEU A 28 9.64 6.88 -9.17
N ARG A 29 10.70 6.19 -9.60
CA ARG A 29 10.99 5.95 -11.02
C ARG A 29 10.04 4.91 -11.63
N GLY A 30 9.74 3.84 -10.91
CA GLY A 30 8.86 2.77 -11.35
C GLY A 30 7.39 3.21 -11.47
N ALA A 31 6.89 3.98 -10.51
CA ALA A 31 5.52 4.52 -10.50
C ALA A 31 5.25 5.39 -11.74
N ARG A 32 6.25 6.12 -12.23
CA ARG A 32 6.14 6.86 -13.51
C ARG A 32 5.84 5.94 -14.68
N ARG A 33 6.44 4.75 -14.72
CA ARG A 33 6.19 3.73 -15.77
C ARG A 33 4.80 3.11 -15.61
N GLU A 34 4.39 2.83 -14.38
CA GLU A 34 3.07 2.25 -14.07
C GLU A 34 1.91 3.21 -14.42
N GLN A 35 2.12 4.52 -14.22
CA GLN A 35 1.15 5.59 -14.46
C GLN A 35 1.21 6.14 -15.90
N GLY A 36 2.37 6.09 -16.57
CA GLY A 36 2.57 6.60 -17.93
C GLY A 36 2.17 5.65 -19.06
N GLY A 37 1.83 4.39 -18.76
CA GLY A 37 1.51 3.34 -19.74
C GLY A 37 0.15 3.45 -20.44
N THR A 38 -0.47 4.65 -20.54
CA THR A 38 -1.81 4.80 -21.18
C THR A 38 -1.90 5.89 -22.26
N SER A 39 -0.80 6.51 -22.70
CA SER A 39 -0.78 7.11 -24.04
C SER A 39 0.65 7.46 -24.47
N ARG A 40 1.21 6.65 -25.38
CA ARG A 40 2.31 7.06 -26.26
C ARG A 40 1.74 7.49 -27.62
N SER A 41 0.63 8.24 -27.63
CA SER A 41 0.27 9.04 -28.81
C SER A 41 0.32 10.51 -28.43
N SER A 42 1.29 11.20 -29.02
CA SER A 42 1.43 12.64 -29.06
C SER A 42 0.22 13.25 -29.77
N THR A 43 -0.80 13.65 -29.00
CA THR A 43 -1.76 14.68 -29.39
C THR A 43 -2.59 15.08 -28.17
N VAL A 44 -2.33 16.29 -27.69
CA VAL A 44 -3.22 17.21 -26.96
C VAL A 44 -3.95 16.68 -25.71
N GLU A 45 -3.44 17.13 -24.56
CA GLU A 45 -4.15 17.54 -23.35
C GLU A 45 -5.58 17.03 -23.11
N SER A 46 -5.71 16.00 -22.26
CA SER A 46 -6.81 15.89 -21.28
C SER A 46 -6.81 14.56 -20.51
N GLY A 47 -6.29 13.47 -21.06
CA GLY A 47 -6.42 12.14 -20.44
C GLY A 47 -5.43 11.87 -19.30
N GLY A 48 -4.27 12.52 -19.34
CA GLY A 48 -3.16 12.21 -18.45
C GLY A 48 -3.45 12.55 -16.99
N GLU A 49 -4.02 13.72 -16.66
CA GLU A 49 -4.11 14.34 -15.31
C GLU A 49 -4.70 13.49 -14.16
N ARG A 50 -5.21 12.30 -14.44
CA ARG A 50 -6.27 11.66 -13.63
C ARG A 50 -5.85 10.39 -12.87
N THR A 51 -4.62 9.91 -13.05
CA THR A 51 -4.07 8.72 -12.36
C THR A 51 -3.38 9.05 -11.02
N ALA A 52 -2.70 10.19 -10.89
CA ALA A 52 -2.14 10.66 -9.62
C ALA A 52 -3.21 10.81 -8.52
N PRO A 53 -4.42 11.31 -8.86
CA PRO A 53 -5.56 11.22 -7.96
C PRO A 53 -5.81 9.77 -7.43
N LEU A 54 -5.86 8.76 -8.30
CA LEU A 54 -6.20 7.40 -7.87
C LEU A 54 -5.20 6.79 -6.88
N ALA A 55 -3.92 7.13 -6.99
CA ALA A 55 -2.91 6.65 -6.04
C ALA A 55 -3.07 7.29 -4.64
N GLY A 56 -3.38 8.59 -4.57
CA GLY A 56 -3.71 9.27 -3.31
C GLY A 56 -4.97 8.69 -2.66
N LEU A 57 -5.99 8.35 -3.46
CA LEU A 57 -7.19 7.68 -2.98
C LEU A 57 -6.92 6.28 -2.43
N VAL A 58 -6.07 5.49 -3.10
CA VAL A 58 -5.69 4.15 -2.62
C VAL A 58 -4.87 4.24 -1.34
N ALA A 59 -3.95 5.20 -1.22
CA ALA A 59 -3.22 5.45 0.03
C ALA A 59 -4.19 5.79 1.17
N ALA A 60 -5.18 6.64 0.92
CA ALA A 60 -6.19 6.99 1.92
C ALA A 60 -7.11 5.83 2.30
N PHE A 61 -7.48 4.98 1.33
CA PHE A 61 -8.21 3.75 1.61
C PHE A 61 -7.37 2.77 2.44
N ILE A 62 -6.08 2.60 2.11
CA ILE A 62 -5.17 1.76 2.90
C ILE A 62 -5.07 2.30 4.32
N PHE A 63 -4.79 3.60 4.50
CA PHE A 63 -4.79 4.25 5.81
C PHE A 63 -6.07 3.94 6.60
N ALA A 64 -7.24 4.14 5.98
CA ALA A 64 -8.53 3.88 6.63
C ALA A 64 -8.70 2.43 7.07
N VAL A 65 -8.25 1.46 6.27
CA VAL A 65 -8.35 0.04 6.61
C VAL A 65 -7.28 -0.38 7.63
N GLN A 66 -6.10 0.26 7.63
CA GLN A 66 -5.07 0.01 8.65
C GLN A 66 -5.52 0.45 10.05
N MET A 67 -6.43 1.42 10.17
CA MET A 67 -7.04 1.77 11.46
C MET A 67 -8.03 0.72 11.99
N LEU A 68 -8.40 -0.28 11.18
CA LEU A 68 -9.36 -1.32 11.57
C LEU A 68 -8.63 -2.49 12.22
N ASN A 69 -8.25 -2.32 13.49
CA ASN A 69 -7.79 -3.43 14.31
C ASN A 69 -8.91 -4.46 14.50
N PHE A 70 -8.64 -5.73 14.20
CA PHE A 70 -9.56 -6.83 14.44
C PHE A 70 -8.98 -7.77 15.50
N PRO A 71 -9.82 -8.37 16.36
CA PRO A 71 -9.36 -9.34 17.35
C PRO A 71 -8.86 -10.60 16.65
N VAL A 72 -7.74 -11.15 17.12
CA VAL A 72 -7.11 -12.33 16.51
C VAL A 72 -7.16 -13.52 17.46
N ALA A 73 -6.29 -13.54 18.47
CA ALA A 73 -6.21 -14.58 19.49
C ALA A 73 -5.45 -14.04 20.71
N ALA A 74 -5.62 -14.66 21.88
CA ALA A 74 -4.83 -14.39 23.10
C ALA A 74 -4.77 -12.92 23.56
N GLY A 75 -5.83 -12.15 23.35
CA GLY A 75 -5.86 -10.73 23.70
C GLY A 75 -5.02 -9.85 22.77
N THR A 76 -4.65 -10.36 21.59
CA THR A 76 -3.95 -9.64 20.52
C THR A 76 -4.94 -9.15 19.47
N SER A 77 -4.70 -7.96 18.93
CA SER A 77 -5.32 -7.48 17.70
C SER A 77 -4.36 -7.56 16.52
N GLY A 78 -4.91 -7.47 15.31
CA GLY A 78 -4.14 -7.30 14.10
C GLY A 78 -4.79 -6.25 13.21
N HIS A 79 -3.99 -5.61 12.40
CA HIS A 79 -4.46 -4.72 11.34
C HIS A 79 -3.90 -5.16 10.00
N LEU A 80 -4.46 -4.58 8.94
CA LEU A 80 -3.93 -4.72 7.59
C LEU A 80 -2.51 -4.12 7.52
N LEU A 81 -1.55 -4.80 6.91
CA LEU A 81 -0.27 -4.21 6.50
C LEU A 81 -0.44 -3.50 5.16
N GLY A 82 -1.21 -4.08 4.23
CA GLY A 82 -1.78 -3.37 3.08
C GLY A 82 -0.89 -3.31 1.83
N GLY A 83 0.37 -3.77 1.90
CA GLY A 83 1.26 -3.82 0.75
C GLY A 83 0.76 -4.75 -0.37
N ALA A 84 0.18 -5.90 -0.02
CA ALA A 84 -0.42 -6.80 -1.01
C ALA A 84 -1.57 -6.13 -1.78
N LEU A 85 -2.49 -5.53 -1.05
CA LEU A 85 -3.62 -4.79 -1.62
C LEU A 85 -3.14 -3.63 -2.50
N ALA A 86 -2.19 -2.83 -2.00
CA ALA A 86 -1.62 -1.69 -2.72
C ALA A 86 -0.99 -2.15 -4.05
N ALA A 87 -0.13 -3.16 -3.99
CA ALA A 87 0.61 -3.66 -5.15
C ALA A 87 -0.32 -4.21 -6.24
N ILE A 88 -1.40 -4.90 -5.85
CA ILE A 88 -2.35 -5.50 -6.79
C ILE A 88 -3.26 -4.44 -7.41
N LEU A 89 -3.68 -3.44 -6.64
CA LEU A 89 -4.55 -2.36 -7.14
C LEU A 89 -3.80 -1.38 -8.03
N VAL A 90 -2.68 -0.81 -7.58
CA VAL A 90 -2.00 0.30 -8.27
C VAL A 90 -0.66 -0.08 -8.92
N GLY A 91 -0.11 -1.25 -8.60
CA GLY A 91 1.19 -1.72 -9.04
C GLY A 91 2.22 -1.71 -7.90
N PRO A 92 3.27 -2.54 -7.95
CA PRO A 92 4.22 -2.69 -6.85
C PRO A 92 4.99 -1.40 -6.53
N TYR A 93 5.40 -0.62 -7.53
CA TYR A 93 6.16 0.61 -7.27
C TYR A 93 5.26 1.69 -6.66
N THR A 94 4.08 1.91 -7.26
CA THR A 94 3.09 2.84 -6.72
C THR A 94 2.61 2.37 -5.34
N GLY A 95 2.47 1.06 -5.13
CA GLY A 95 2.07 0.45 -3.86
C GLY A 95 3.05 0.73 -2.73
N VAL A 96 4.36 0.55 -2.96
CA VAL A 96 5.40 0.92 -1.99
C VAL A 96 5.29 2.40 -1.62
N LEU A 97 5.07 3.29 -2.59
CA LEU A 97 4.91 4.72 -2.32
C LEU A 97 3.65 5.01 -1.50
N CYS A 98 2.52 4.37 -1.81
CA CYS A 98 1.29 4.52 -1.04
C CYS A 98 1.50 4.11 0.42
N VAL A 99 2.05 2.92 0.67
CA VAL A 99 2.28 2.44 2.05
C VAL A 99 3.32 3.32 2.77
N THR A 100 4.36 3.78 2.08
CA THR A 100 5.35 4.72 2.66
C THR A 100 4.69 6.02 3.10
N VAL A 101 3.80 6.60 2.28
CA VAL A 101 3.06 7.82 2.65
C VAL A 101 2.18 7.55 3.86
N VAL A 102 1.49 6.42 3.89
CA VAL A 102 0.63 6.03 5.03
C VAL A 102 1.45 5.93 6.32
N LEU A 103 2.57 5.20 6.31
CA LEU A 103 3.45 5.05 7.47
C LEU A 103 4.04 6.39 7.94
N LEU A 104 4.40 7.27 7.00
CA LEU A 104 4.88 8.61 7.32
C LEU A 104 3.80 9.44 8.02
N MET A 105 2.56 9.40 7.52
CA MET A 105 1.44 10.10 8.14
C MET A 105 1.10 9.53 9.52
N GLN A 106 1.18 8.20 9.70
CA GLN A 106 0.96 7.51 10.97
C GLN A 106 1.98 7.92 12.03
N GLY A 107 3.27 7.88 11.71
CA GLY A 107 4.30 8.31 12.66
C GLY A 107 4.23 9.80 13.00
N ILE A 108 3.99 10.67 12.01
CA ILE A 108 4.00 12.13 12.24
C ILE A 108 2.75 12.63 12.97
N LEU A 109 1.56 12.16 12.58
CA LEU A 109 0.31 12.66 13.14
C LEU A 109 -0.17 11.84 14.32
N PHE A 110 -0.07 10.53 14.23
CA PHE A 110 -0.74 9.60 15.14
C PHE A 110 0.18 9.00 16.19
N ALA A 111 1.49 9.31 16.15
CA ALA A 111 2.50 8.68 16.98
C ALA A 111 2.51 7.14 16.87
N ASP A 112 2.05 6.63 15.72
CA ASP A 112 1.93 5.20 15.46
C ASP A 112 3.10 4.72 14.58
N GLY A 113 4.06 4.06 15.24
CA GLY A 113 5.35 3.65 14.68
C GLY A 113 6.42 4.74 14.78
N GLY A 114 7.60 4.36 15.28
CA GLY A 114 8.69 5.28 15.59
C GLY A 114 9.23 6.05 14.39
N LEU A 115 9.62 7.31 14.60
CA LEU A 115 10.22 8.14 13.54
C LEU A 115 11.66 7.73 13.24
N THR A 116 12.42 7.31 14.25
CA THR A 116 13.77 6.74 14.07
C THR A 116 13.68 5.34 13.47
N ALA A 117 12.61 4.60 13.76
CA ALA A 117 12.30 3.30 13.19
C ALA A 117 11.54 3.38 11.85
N LEU A 118 11.27 4.57 11.29
CA LEU A 118 10.48 4.73 10.06
C LEU A 118 11.08 3.94 8.89
N GLY A 119 12.42 3.89 8.79
CA GLY A 119 13.11 3.09 7.78
C GLY A 119 12.82 1.59 7.90
N VAL A 120 12.76 1.08 9.13
CA VAL A 120 12.39 -0.31 9.44
C VAL A 120 10.93 -0.57 9.06
N ASN A 121 10.02 0.33 9.44
CA ASN A 121 8.60 0.24 9.11
C ASN A 121 8.36 0.24 7.59
N VAL A 122 9.02 1.13 6.85
CA VAL A 122 8.92 1.16 5.39
C VAL A 122 9.52 -0.10 4.76
N LEU A 123 10.65 -0.59 5.28
CA LEU A 123 11.27 -1.82 4.79
C LEU A 123 10.35 -3.02 4.98
N ASP A 124 9.81 -3.19 6.17
CA ASP A 124 9.01 -4.36 6.51
C ASP A 124 7.59 -4.26 5.93
N MET A 125 6.81 -3.27 6.37
CA MET A 125 5.40 -3.14 5.97
C MET A 125 5.22 -2.59 4.57
N GLY A 126 6.15 -1.77 4.06
CA GLY A 126 6.06 -1.19 2.73
C GLY A 126 6.67 -2.07 1.65
N ILE A 127 7.91 -2.51 1.82
CA ILE A 127 8.69 -3.18 0.78
C ILE A 127 8.48 -4.69 0.82
N VAL A 128 8.73 -5.36 1.96
CA VAL A 128 8.67 -6.82 2.04
C VAL A 128 7.28 -7.33 1.67
N THR A 129 6.23 -6.78 2.27
CA THR A 129 4.85 -7.18 1.98
C THR A 129 4.51 -7.01 0.49
N THR A 130 4.85 -5.86 -0.11
CA THR A 130 4.57 -5.53 -1.51
C THR A 130 5.32 -6.46 -2.46
N VAL A 131 6.63 -6.65 -2.24
CA VAL A 131 7.49 -7.46 -3.13
C VAL A 131 7.08 -8.92 -3.05
N VAL A 132 6.92 -9.47 -1.85
CA VAL A 132 6.51 -10.87 -1.65
C VAL A 132 5.13 -11.12 -2.23
N ALA A 133 4.14 -10.29 -1.89
CA ALA A 133 2.80 -10.42 -2.40
C ALA A 133 2.77 -10.33 -3.93
N TYR A 134 3.42 -9.32 -4.52
CA TYR A 134 3.37 -9.11 -5.95
C TYR A 134 4.11 -10.20 -6.74
N ALA A 135 5.26 -10.66 -6.25
CA ALA A 135 5.99 -11.78 -6.85
C ALA A 135 5.13 -13.05 -6.86
N LEU A 136 4.53 -13.39 -5.71
CA LEU A 136 3.66 -14.56 -5.59
C LEU A 136 2.40 -14.44 -6.44
N PHE A 137 1.73 -13.29 -6.40
CA PHE A 137 0.58 -12.98 -7.23
C PHE A 137 0.88 -13.16 -8.73
N ARG A 138 2.03 -12.66 -9.19
CA ARG A 138 2.46 -12.78 -10.58
C ARG A 138 2.81 -14.21 -10.97
N GLY A 139 3.46 -14.96 -10.07
CA GLY A 139 3.74 -16.38 -10.26
C GLY A 139 2.45 -17.20 -10.40
N LEU A 140 1.49 -16.98 -9.50
CA LEU A 140 0.17 -17.64 -9.54
C LEU A 140 -0.60 -17.32 -10.81
N LEU A 141 -0.61 -16.05 -11.26
CA LEU A 141 -1.23 -15.68 -12.53
C LEU A 141 -0.47 -16.20 -13.77
N GLY A 142 0.76 -16.68 -13.61
CA GLY A 142 1.50 -17.38 -14.66
C GLY A 142 0.98 -18.80 -14.92
N VAL A 143 0.38 -19.44 -13.90
CA VAL A 143 -0.07 -20.84 -13.95
C VAL A 143 -1.59 -21.00 -13.91
N LEU A 144 -2.31 -20.05 -13.31
CA LEU A 144 -3.77 -20.08 -13.22
C LEU A 144 -4.45 -19.64 -14.53
N PRO A 145 -5.68 -20.10 -14.79
CA PRO A 145 -6.44 -19.66 -15.97
C PRO A 145 -6.71 -18.15 -15.93
N LYS A 146 -6.86 -17.50 -17.09
CA LYS A 146 -7.06 -16.05 -17.19
C LYS A 146 -8.51 -15.65 -16.85
N THR A 147 -8.89 -15.77 -15.58
CA THR A 147 -10.24 -15.44 -15.09
C THR A 147 -10.21 -14.43 -13.96
N ARG A 148 -11.34 -13.73 -13.72
CA ARG A 148 -11.51 -12.83 -12.57
C ARG A 148 -11.32 -13.57 -11.24
N ARG A 149 -11.84 -14.79 -11.15
CA ARG A 149 -11.68 -15.67 -9.97
C ARG A 149 -10.20 -15.96 -9.69
N SER A 150 -9.40 -16.21 -10.72
CA SER A 150 -7.96 -16.43 -10.57
C SER A 150 -7.24 -15.22 -9.98
N VAL A 151 -7.65 -14.01 -10.35
CA VAL A 151 -7.09 -12.78 -9.76
C VAL A 151 -7.48 -12.67 -8.28
N THR A 152 -8.73 -12.91 -7.93
CA THR A 152 -9.19 -12.88 -6.52
C THR A 152 -8.47 -13.93 -5.67
N VAL A 153 -8.35 -15.18 -6.15
CA VAL A 153 -7.65 -16.26 -5.45
C VAL A 153 -6.16 -15.97 -5.34
N ALA A 154 -5.51 -15.49 -6.41
CA ALA A 154 -4.11 -15.09 -6.35
C ALA A 154 -3.88 -13.95 -5.36
N SER A 155 -4.83 -13.01 -5.26
CA SER A 155 -4.76 -11.90 -4.29
C SER A 155 -4.85 -12.40 -2.85
N PHE A 156 -5.76 -13.34 -2.59
CA PHE A 156 -5.90 -14.00 -1.29
C PHE A 156 -4.59 -14.66 -0.86
N VAL A 157 -4.02 -15.53 -1.71
CA VAL A 157 -2.80 -16.28 -1.40
C VAL A 157 -1.60 -15.34 -1.25
N ALA A 158 -1.48 -14.32 -2.11
CA ALA A 158 -0.44 -13.31 -2.03
C ALA A 158 -0.45 -12.55 -0.69
N ALA A 159 -1.63 -12.09 -0.27
CA ALA A 159 -1.82 -11.40 1.00
C ALA A 159 -1.53 -12.32 2.21
N LEU A 160 -2.06 -13.54 2.20
CA LEU A 160 -1.86 -14.54 3.26
C LEU A 160 -0.37 -14.80 3.54
N VAL A 161 0.44 -14.89 2.49
CA VAL A 161 1.88 -15.19 2.62
C VAL A 161 2.70 -13.93 2.94
N SER A 162 2.26 -12.76 2.49
CA SER A 162 3.01 -11.52 2.67
C SER A 162 3.15 -11.08 4.13
N VAL A 163 2.15 -11.34 4.98
CA VAL A 163 2.14 -10.93 6.38
C VAL A 163 3.13 -11.76 7.23
N PRO A 164 3.13 -13.11 7.17
CA PRO A 164 4.18 -13.91 7.79
C PRO A 164 5.58 -13.63 7.23
N ALA A 165 5.70 -13.31 5.94
CA ALA A 165 6.98 -12.95 5.36
C ALA A 165 7.55 -11.65 5.96
N ALA A 166 6.69 -10.66 6.22
CA ALA A 166 7.07 -9.46 6.98
C ALA A 166 7.48 -9.82 8.41
N ALA A 167 6.71 -10.65 9.12
CA ALA A 167 7.09 -11.10 10.47
C ALA A 167 8.47 -11.80 10.52
N CYS A 168 8.80 -12.62 9.52
CA CYS A 168 10.12 -13.20 9.34
C CYS A 168 11.20 -12.13 9.09
N ALA A 169 10.92 -11.16 8.22
CA ALA A 169 11.86 -10.08 7.90
C ALA A 169 12.11 -9.17 9.12
N PHE A 170 11.06 -8.77 9.85
CA PHE A 170 11.18 -8.09 11.12
C PHE A 170 12.04 -8.89 12.11
N THR A 171 11.80 -10.18 12.26
CA THR A 171 12.60 -11.02 13.16
C THR A 171 14.09 -11.02 12.77
N LEU A 172 14.40 -11.04 11.47
CA LEU A 172 15.79 -10.91 11.00
C LEU A 172 16.38 -9.53 11.33
N ILE A 173 15.62 -8.45 11.13
CA ILE A 173 16.05 -7.09 11.48
C ILE A 173 16.31 -7.00 12.99
N TYR A 174 15.43 -7.59 13.80
CA TYR A 174 15.56 -7.66 15.25
C TYR A 174 16.79 -8.47 15.67
N TRP A 175 17.11 -9.57 14.99
CA TRP A 175 18.32 -10.33 15.29
C TRP A 175 19.60 -9.51 15.06
N ILE A 176 19.62 -8.66 14.04
CA ILE A 176 20.77 -7.81 13.70
C ILE A 176 20.88 -6.61 14.64
N GLY A 177 19.73 -6.01 15.01
CA GLY A 177 19.69 -4.67 15.62
C GLY A 177 18.81 -4.50 16.85
N GLY A 178 18.19 -5.56 17.36
CA GLY A 178 17.30 -5.49 18.52
C GLY A 178 18.03 -4.96 19.75
N THR A 179 17.38 -4.06 20.47
CA THR A 179 17.98 -3.43 21.66
C THR A 179 17.87 -4.29 22.92
N THR A 180 16.96 -5.27 22.92
CA THR A 180 16.72 -6.20 24.03
C THR A 180 17.20 -7.60 23.65
N ASP A 181 17.99 -8.22 24.53
CA ASP A 181 18.55 -9.56 24.29
C ASP A 181 17.51 -10.64 24.62
N ILE A 182 16.74 -11.03 23.62
CA ILE A 182 15.73 -12.09 23.71
C ILE A 182 16.10 -13.19 22.70
N PRO A 183 16.04 -14.47 23.10
CA PRO A 183 16.36 -15.58 22.20
C PRO A 183 15.55 -15.49 20.91
N ILE A 184 16.25 -15.48 19.77
CA ILE A 184 15.62 -15.20 18.48
C ILE A 184 14.53 -16.20 18.11
N GLY A 185 14.66 -17.46 18.53
CA GLY A 185 13.63 -18.48 18.33
C GLY A 185 12.30 -18.16 19.02
N LYS A 186 12.33 -17.45 20.16
CA LYS A 186 11.11 -16.98 20.84
C LYS A 186 10.46 -15.85 20.05
N VAL A 187 11.24 -14.84 19.65
CA VAL A 187 10.75 -13.72 18.83
C VAL A 187 10.16 -14.26 17.52
N PHE A 188 10.88 -15.15 16.83
CA PHE A 188 10.43 -15.78 15.59
C PHE A 188 9.09 -16.50 15.77
N THR A 189 8.99 -17.38 16.78
CA THR A 189 7.79 -18.19 17.01
C THR A 189 6.58 -17.31 17.35
N ALA A 190 6.79 -16.30 18.19
CA ALA A 190 5.75 -15.39 18.62
C ALA A 190 5.28 -14.48 17.47
N MET A 191 6.23 -13.87 16.75
CA MET A 191 5.94 -13.01 15.60
C MET A 191 5.24 -13.78 14.49
N VAL A 192 5.84 -14.87 13.99
CA VAL A 192 5.24 -15.64 12.89
C VAL A 192 3.88 -16.23 13.30
N GLY A 193 3.76 -16.76 14.51
CA GLY A 193 2.52 -17.38 14.99
C GLY A 193 1.32 -16.44 14.94
N VAL A 194 1.44 -15.25 15.53
CA VAL A 194 0.35 -14.25 15.52
C VAL A 194 0.11 -13.73 14.09
N HIS A 195 1.18 -13.48 13.33
CA HIS A 195 1.06 -12.87 11.99
C HIS A 195 0.53 -13.83 10.92
N VAL A 196 0.58 -15.15 11.12
CA VAL A 196 -0.17 -16.10 10.29
C VAL A 196 -1.67 -15.90 10.44
N LEU A 197 -2.16 -15.68 11.66
CA LEU A 197 -3.58 -15.43 11.91
C LEU A 197 -4.01 -14.06 11.37
N ILE A 198 -3.19 -13.02 11.56
CA ILE A 198 -3.40 -11.70 10.97
C ILE A 198 -3.43 -11.81 9.43
N GLY A 199 -2.54 -12.60 8.85
CA GLY A 199 -2.48 -12.87 7.41
C GLY A 199 -3.76 -13.45 6.83
N ILE A 200 -4.53 -14.23 7.60
CA ILE A 200 -5.86 -14.71 7.17
C ILE A 200 -6.83 -13.55 7.02
N GLY A 201 -6.87 -12.64 7.99
CA GLY A 201 -7.70 -11.43 7.93
C GLY A 201 -7.33 -10.55 6.74
N GLU A 202 -6.03 -10.30 6.55
CA GLU A 202 -5.51 -9.53 5.41
C GLU A 202 -5.83 -10.19 4.07
N ALA A 203 -5.75 -11.52 3.97
CA ALA A 203 -6.09 -12.26 2.78
C ALA A 203 -7.57 -12.11 2.40
N VAL A 204 -8.47 -12.22 3.38
CA VAL A 204 -9.91 -12.02 3.18
C VAL A 204 -10.19 -10.59 2.74
N ILE A 205 -9.70 -9.59 3.47
CA ILE A 205 -9.91 -8.17 3.16
C ILE A 205 -9.37 -7.83 1.75
N THR A 206 -8.16 -8.31 1.43
CA THR A 206 -7.53 -8.06 0.13
C THR A 206 -8.32 -8.71 -1.00
N ALA A 207 -8.73 -9.98 -0.85
CA ALA A 207 -9.49 -10.69 -1.88
C ALA A 207 -10.87 -10.07 -2.11
N LEU A 208 -11.58 -9.70 -1.04
CA LEU A 208 -12.88 -9.03 -1.13
C LEU A 208 -12.76 -7.66 -1.79
N THR A 209 -11.77 -6.85 -1.39
CA THR A 209 -11.54 -5.53 -1.96
C THR A 209 -11.17 -5.63 -3.44
N VAL A 210 -10.18 -6.45 -3.80
CA VAL A 210 -9.77 -6.65 -5.19
C VAL A 210 -10.91 -7.22 -6.02
N GLY A 211 -11.65 -8.20 -5.50
CA GLY A 211 -12.82 -8.77 -6.15
C GLY A 211 -13.91 -7.75 -6.43
N ALA A 212 -14.24 -6.90 -5.44
CA ALA A 212 -15.23 -5.83 -5.59
C ALA A 212 -14.79 -4.79 -6.63
N VAL A 213 -13.53 -4.34 -6.60
CA VAL A 213 -13.02 -3.38 -7.60
C VAL A 213 -13.02 -4.01 -9.00
N ILE A 214 -12.65 -5.28 -9.15
CA ILE A 214 -12.72 -5.98 -10.46
C ILE A 214 -14.15 -6.12 -10.97
N ALA A 215 -15.13 -6.32 -10.08
CA ALA A 215 -16.53 -6.45 -10.46
C ALA A 215 -17.08 -5.14 -11.05
N VAL A 216 -16.68 -4.00 -10.49
CA VAL A 216 -17.19 -2.67 -10.87
C VAL A 216 -16.32 -2.02 -11.96
N ARG A 217 -14.99 -2.07 -11.83
CA ARG A 217 -13.99 -1.40 -12.68
C ARG A 217 -12.70 -2.22 -12.82
N PRO A 218 -12.71 -3.30 -13.61
CA PRO A 218 -11.53 -4.16 -13.81
C PRO A 218 -10.34 -3.41 -14.46
N ASP A 219 -10.61 -2.30 -15.13
CA ASP A 219 -9.59 -1.42 -15.73
C ASP A 219 -8.75 -0.66 -14.70
N LEU A 220 -9.24 -0.52 -13.45
CA LEU A 220 -8.51 0.15 -12.38
C LEU A 220 -7.53 -0.77 -11.65
N VAL A 221 -7.67 -2.09 -11.77
CA VAL A 221 -6.81 -3.04 -11.05
C VAL A 221 -5.58 -3.37 -11.88
N HIS A 222 -4.42 -2.91 -11.42
CA HIS A 222 -3.13 -3.17 -12.07
C HIS A 222 -2.91 -4.68 -12.32
N GLY A 223 -3.21 -5.51 -11.32
CA GLY A 223 -3.08 -6.97 -11.40
C GLY A 223 -4.02 -7.64 -12.41
N ALA A 224 -5.12 -7.00 -12.80
CA ALA A 224 -6.11 -7.52 -13.73
C ALA A 224 -5.82 -7.18 -15.21
N ARG A 225 -4.80 -6.38 -15.51
CA ARG A 225 -4.44 -5.96 -16.88
C ARG A 225 -4.17 -7.13 -17.84
N ARG A 226 -3.89 -8.34 -17.36
CA ARG A 226 -3.74 -9.55 -18.20
C ARG A 226 -5.07 -10.16 -18.66
N LEU A 227 -6.19 -9.79 -18.04
CA LEU A 227 -7.52 -10.26 -18.43
C LEU A 227 -8.05 -9.54 -19.68
N THR A 228 -7.54 -8.34 -20.00
CA THR A 228 -7.85 -7.64 -21.25
C THR A 228 -7.01 -8.24 -22.38
N THR A 229 -7.47 -9.37 -22.92
CA THR A 229 -6.86 -9.99 -24.10
C THR A 229 -7.28 -9.23 -25.36
N SER A 230 -6.38 -9.18 -26.35
CA SER A 230 -6.69 -8.71 -27.71
C SER A 230 -7.89 -9.47 -28.27
N LEU A 231 -8.87 -8.75 -28.82
CA LEU A 231 -9.97 -9.38 -29.56
C LEU A 231 -9.37 -10.09 -30.78
N LYS A 232 -9.72 -11.36 -30.98
CA LYS A 232 -9.42 -12.08 -32.22
C LYS A 232 -10.64 -12.01 -33.13
N LEU A 233 -10.44 -11.53 -34.35
CA LEU A 233 -11.47 -11.50 -35.38
C LEU A 233 -11.42 -12.82 -36.14
N ARG A 234 -12.58 -13.39 -36.46
CA ARG A 234 -12.66 -14.49 -37.40
C ARG A 234 -12.82 -13.88 -38.80
N VAL A 235 -11.76 -13.96 -39.60
CA VAL A 235 -11.75 -13.50 -41.00
C VAL A 235 -11.55 -14.74 -41.86
N ASP A 236 -12.49 -15.03 -42.76
CA ASP A 236 -12.46 -16.18 -43.67
C ASP A 236 -12.24 -17.54 -42.97
N GLY A 237 -12.77 -17.69 -41.75
CA GLY A 237 -12.67 -18.92 -40.97
C GLY A 237 -11.43 -19.01 -40.07
N GLU A 238 -10.40 -18.19 -40.30
CA GLU A 238 -9.20 -18.11 -39.46
C GLU A 238 -9.33 -17.05 -38.36
N LEU A 239 -8.76 -17.34 -37.19
CA LEU A 239 -8.69 -16.38 -36.08
C LEU A 239 -7.46 -15.49 -36.25
N VAL A 240 -7.68 -14.29 -36.77
CA VAL A 240 -6.65 -13.25 -36.93
C VAL A 240 -6.74 -12.28 -35.75
N ASP A 241 -5.59 -11.83 -35.23
CA ASP A 241 -5.60 -10.78 -34.21
C ASP A 241 -6.26 -9.52 -34.78
N ALA A 242 -7.17 -8.90 -34.02
CA ALA A 242 -7.77 -7.65 -34.46
C ALA A 242 -6.65 -6.63 -34.70
N PRO A 243 -6.64 -5.91 -35.84
CA PRO A 243 -5.66 -4.86 -36.07
C PRO A 243 -5.67 -3.89 -34.89
N ALA A 244 -4.48 -3.45 -34.48
CA ALA A 244 -4.31 -2.51 -33.38
C ALA A 244 -5.30 -1.37 -33.59
N ARG A 245 -6.24 -1.22 -32.64
CA ARG A 245 -7.37 -0.30 -32.73
C ARG A 245 -6.85 1.05 -33.24
N GLN A 246 -7.14 1.38 -34.51
CA GLN A 246 -7.02 2.76 -34.97
C GLN A 246 -7.73 3.61 -33.92
N PRO A 247 -7.12 4.69 -33.41
CA PRO A 247 -7.67 5.43 -32.30
C PRO A 247 -9.07 5.89 -32.71
N ALA A 248 -10.08 5.16 -32.24
CA ALA A 248 -11.46 5.56 -32.38
C ALA A 248 -11.53 6.95 -31.74
N ALA A 249 -12.21 7.88 -32.40
CA ALA A 249 -12.49 9.20 -31.85
C ALA A 249 -12.76 9.04 -30.34
N PRO A 250 -12.01 9.75 -29.47
CA PRO A 250 -11.90 9.40 -28.07
C PRO A 250 -13.30 9.20 -27.49
N ALA A 251 -13.65 7.95 -27.21
CA ALA A 251 -14.92 7.62 -26.60
C ALA A 251 -15.03 8.51 -25.36
N ALA A 252 -16.11 9.29 -25.25
CA ALA A 252 -16.28 10.30 -24.21
C ALA A 252 -15.81 9.73 -22.87
N ALA A 253 -14.70 10.28 -22.35
CA ALA A 253 -14.02 9.73 -21.20
C ALA A 253 -15.02 9.63 -20.05
N ARG A 254 -15.45 8.41 -19.71
CA ARG A 254 -16.43 8.21 -18.63
C ARG A 254 -15.89 8.86 -17.36
N SER A 255 -16.71 9.68 -16.72
CA SER A 255 -16.32 10.41 -15.51
C SER A 255 -15.91 9.43 -14.41
N HIS A 256 -14.67 9.52 -13.94
CA HIS A 256 -14.12 8.77 -12.81
C HIS A 256 -14.51 9.41 -11.48
N ARG A 257 -15.19 10.57 -11.49
CA ARG A 257 -15.63 11.29 -10.29
C ARG A 257 -16.50 10.40 -9.39
N GLY A 258 -17.36 9.57 -9.98
CA GLY A 258 -18.19 8.63 -9.21
C GLY A 258 -17.36 7.64 -8.39
N ILE A 259 -16.33 7.03 -8.99
CA ILE A 259 -15.46 6.07 -8.28
C ILE A 259 -14.61 6.76 -7.24
N TRP A 260 -14.12 7.95 -7.57
CA TRP A 260 -13.37 8.77 -6.64
C TRP A 260 -14.21 9.14 -5.42
N ALA A 261 -15.45 9.58 -5.64
CA ALA A 261 -16.39 9.87 -4.58
C ALA A 261 -16.73 8.61 -3.77
N THR A 262 -17.03 7.48 -4.43
CA THR A 262 -17.31 6.22 -3.75
C THR A 262 -16.13 5.76 -2.90
N GLY A 263 -14.91 5.74 -3.46
CA GLY A 263 -13.72 5.33 -2.72
C GLY A 263 -13.44 6.24 -1.53
N LEU A 264 -13.61 7.56 -1.69
CA LEU A 264 -13.38 8.53 -0.62
C LEU A 264 -14.42 8.38 0.48
N VAL A 265 -15.70 8.26 0.12
CA VAL A 265 -16.79 8.00 1.07
C VAL A 265 -16.55 6.69 1.81
N THR A 266 -16.16 5.62 1.10
CA THR A 266 -15.82 4.35 1.74
C THR A 266 -14.67 4.50 2.73
N ALA A 267 -13.58 5.18 2.35
CA ALA A 267 -12.45 5.42 3.26
C ALA A 267 -12.87 6.23 4.50
N LEU A 268 -13.68 7.28 4.32
CA LEU A 268 -14.19 8.10 5.43
C LEU A 268 -15.14 7.32 6.35
N VAL A 269 -16.01 6.47 5.80
CA VAL A 269 -16.90 5.61 6.60
C VAL A 269 -16.07 4.59 7.37
N LEU A 270 -15.06 3.98 6.75
CA LEU A 270 -14.20 3.02 7.44
C LEU A 270 -13.44 3.70 8.58
N ALA A 271 -12.76 4.82 8.32
CA ALA A 271 -11.94 5.52 9.31
C ALA A 271 -12.75 6.26 10.38
N GLY A 272 -13.94 6.78 10.04
CA GLY A 272 -14.76 7.61 10.92
C GLY A 272 -15.83 6.84 11.70
N PHE A 273 -16.28 5.70 11.18
CA PHE A 273 -17.40 4.95 11.76
C PHE A 273 -17.08 3.48 12.01
N VAL A 274 -16.43 2.77 11.08
CA VAL A 274 -16.14 1.34 11.28
C VAL A 274 -15.01 1.16 12.30
N SER A 275 -14.04 2.07 12.34
CA SER A 275 -12.95 2.12 13.32
C SER A 275 -13.43 2.16 14.77
N TYR A 276 -14.64 2.67 15.02
CA TYR A 276 -15.27 2.64 16.34
C TYR A 276 -15.45 1.20 16.88
N TYR A 277 -15.60 0.22 15.99
CA TYR A 277 -15.71 -1.20 16.34
C TYR A 277 -14.36 -1.93 16.31
N ALA A 278 -13.26 -1.22 16.06
CA ALA A 278 -11.93 -1.80 16.07
C ALA A 278 -11.53 -2.25 17.48
N SER A 279 -10.75 -3.31 17.54
CA SER A 279 -10.21 -3.85 18.79
C SER A 279 -9.21 -2.87 19.41
N ALA A 280 -9.36 -2.60 20.70
CA ALA A 280 -8.42 -1.79 21.49
C ALA A 280 -7.25 -2.62 22.08
N ASN A 281 -7.21 -3.93 21.79
CA ASN A 281 -6.11 -4.79 22.22
C ASN A 281 -4.80 -4.41 21.49
N PRO A 282 -3.64 -4.64 22.12
CA PRO A 282 -2.35 -4.38 21.50
C PRO A 282 -2.18 -5.18 20.21
N ASP A 283 -1.46 -4.60 19.24
CA ASP A 283 -1.23 -5.26 17.96
C ASP A 283 -0.31 -6.49 18.08
N GLY A 284 -0.15 -7.25 16.99
CA GLY A 284 0.68 -8.45 16.99
C GLY A 284 2.14 -8.25 17.42
N LEU A 285 2.77 -7.16 17.03
CA LEU A 285 4.14 -6.82 17.43
C LEU A 285 4.16 -6.33 18.87
N GLU A 286 3.27 -5.41 19.22
CA GLU A 286 3.17 -4.79 20.54
C GLU A 286 2.89 -5.84 21.63
N LYS A 287 1.96 -6.76 21.35
CA LYS A 287 1.65 -7.86 22.27
C LYS A 287 2.84 -8.80 22.46
N VAL A 288 3.53 -9.16 21.38
CA VAL A 288 4.76 -9.97 21.47
C VAL A 288 5.85 -9.23 22.23
N ALA A 289 5.95 -7.91 22.04
CA ALA A 289 6.92 -7.09 22.73
C ALA A 289 6.66 -7.05 24.24
N ALA A 290 5.41 -6.81 24.65
CA ALA A 290 5.02 -6.84 26.06
C ALA A 290 5.22 -8.22 26.69
N ASP A 291 4.81 -9.29 26.01
CA ASP A 291 4.88 -10.66 26.55
C ASP A 291 6.33 -11.17 26.68
N GLN A 292 7.24 -10.70 25.81
CA GLN A 292 8.65 -11.09 25.82
C GLN A 292 9.56 -10.06 26.53
N GLY A 293 9.02 -8.89 26.88
CA GLY A 293 9.77 -7.78 27.49
C GLY A 293 10.71 -7.06 26.53
N ILE A 294 10.42 -7.06 25.21
CA ILE A 294 11.16 -6.31 24.19
C ILE A 294 10.99 -4.80 24.41
N ASP A 295 9.82 -4.40 24.88
CA ASP A 295 9.35 -3.02 25.09
C ASP A 295 10.04 -2.26 26.24
N LYS A 296 10.90 -2.92 27.02
CA LYS A 296 11.62 -2.30 28.15
C LYS A 296 12.54 -1.14 27.75
N LYS A 297 12.95 -1.09 26.50
CA LYS A 297 13.86 -0.06 25.94
C LYS A 297 13.18 0.83 24.91
N THR A 298 11.85 0.79 24.83
CA THR A 298 11.10 1.64 23.92
C THR A 298 11.26 3.09 24.35
N GLU A 299 11.54 3.96 23.38
CA GLU A 299 11.61 5.39 23.61
C GLU A 299 10.22 6.01 23.45
N GLU A 300 10.02 7.12 24.14
CA GLU A 300 8.79 7.89 24.01
C GLU A 300 8.72 8.51 22.61
N HIS A 301 7.56 8.41 21.96
CA HIS A 301 7.43 8.89 20.59
C HIS A 301 7.63 10.40 20.50
N ALA A 302 8.45 10.86 19.55
CA ALA A 302 8.73 12.29 19.33
C ALA A 302 7.50 13.14 18.93
N ALA A 303 6.35 12.49 18.72
CA ALA A 303 5.08 13.10 18.29
C ALA A 303 3.95 12.82 19.28
N LYS A 304 4.28 12.37 20.51
CA LYS A 304 3.31 12.08 21.58
C LYS A 304 2.38 13.26 21.91
N ASP A 305 2.87 14.48 21.74
CA ASP A 305 2.12 15.71 22.03
C ASP A 305 1.29 16.20 20.82
N SER A 306 1.30 15.43 19.72
CA SER A 306 0.46 15.69 18.55
C SER A 306 -1.01 15.77 18.95
N PRO A 307 -1.79 16.70 18.37
CA PRO A 307 -3.24 16.73 18.57
C PRO A 307 -3.97 15.47 18.11
N LEU A 308 -3.30 14.58 17.38
CA LEU A 308 -3.84 13.34 16.81
C LEU A 308 -3.16 12.06 17.36
N ALA A 309 -2.30 12.18 18.38
CA ALA A 309 -1.58 11.04 18.94
C ALA A 309 -2.54 9.92 19.40
N ASP A 310 -2.10 8.67 19.27
CA ASP A 310 -2.85 7.45 19.62
C ASP A 310 -4.22 7.37 18.95
N TYR A 311 -4.35 7.99 17.76
CA TYR A 311 -5.62 8.09 17.02
C TYR A 311 -6.73 8.79 17.81
N GLY A 312 -6.40 9.67 18.76
CA GLY A 312 -7.36 10.54 19.44
C GLY A 312 -7.21 12.01 19.02
N VAL A 313 -8.29 12.78 19.05
CA VAL A 313 -8.26 14.24 18.95
C VAL A 313 -8.13 14.85 20.34
N LYS A 314 -7.08 15.63 20.54
CA LYS A 314 -6.85 16.40 21.77
C LYS A 314 -8.07 17.24 22.12
N ASP A 315 -8.41 17.27 23.40
CA ASP A 315 -9.57 18.00 23.97
C ASP A 315 -10.96 17.44 23.58
N VAL A 316 -11.04 16.30 22.88
CA VAL A 316 -12.29 15.56 22.67
C VAL A 316 -12.37 14.38 23.64
N SER A 317 -13.20 14.50 24.67
CA SER A 317 -13.28 13.51 25.77
C SER A 317 -13.99 12.21 25.39
N ASP A 318 -14.92 12.25 24.43
CA ASP A 318 -15.58 11.04 23.95
C ASP A 318 -14.61 10.28 23.04
N ALA A 319 -14.06 9.18 23.53
CA ALA A 319 -13.08 8.35 22.82
C ALA A 319 -13.58 7.89 21.43
N ARG A 320 -14.90 7.72 21.25
CA ARG A 320 -15.50 7.23 20.00
C ARG A 320 -15.54 8.35 18.97
N ILE A 321 -15.99 9.53 19.38
CA ILE A 321 -16.03 10.72 18.52
C ILE A 321 -14.59 11.17 18.20
N SER A 322 -13.72 11.14 19.21
CA SER A 322 -12.30 11.45 19.11
C SER A 322 -11.60 10.55 18.08
N GLY A 323 -11.76 9.23 18.21
CA GLY A 323 -11.20 8.26 17.25
C GLY A 323 -11.74 8.41 15.83
N GLY A 324 -13.06 8.55 15.68
CA GLY A 324 -13.68 8.75 14.37
C GLY A 324 -13.22 10.05 13.68
N LEU A 325 -13.11 11.13 14.45
CA LEU A 325 -12.62 12.42 13.94
C LEU A 325 -11.15 12.35 13.53
N ALA A 326 -10.31 11.71 14.37
CA ALA A 326 -8.90 11.48 14.08
C ALA A 326 -8.73 10.68 12.78
N GLY A 327 -9.54 9.63 12.58
CA GLY A 327 -9.56 8.84 11.35
C GLY A 327 -9.97 9.64 10.11
N VAL A 328 -11.02 10.46 10.21
CA VAL A 328 -11.45 11.35 9.10
C VAL A 328 -10.35 12.37 8.74
N ILE A 329 -9.71 12.97 9.75
CA ILE A 329 -8.60 13.90 9.54
C ILE A 329 -7.43 13.19 8.88
N GLY A 330 -7.08 11.98 9.35
CA GLY A 330 -6.01 11.15 8.79
C GLY A 330 -6.25 10.78 7.33
N VAL A 331 -7.47 10.36 6.97
CA VAL A 331 -7.86 10.11 5.57
C VAL A 331 -7.71 11.37 4.73
N GLY A 332 -8.21 12.51 5.20
CA GLY A 332 -8.08 13.80 4.51
C GLY A 332 -6.62 14.20 4.27
N ALA A 333 -5.80 14.13 5.31
CA ALA A 333 -4.37 14.43 5.23
C ALA A 333 -3.64 13.49 4.26
N THR A 334 -3.94 12.19 4.32
CA THR A 334 -3.36 11.18 3.42
C THR A 334 -3.73 11.42 1.97
N VAL A 335 -4.99 11.79 1.67
CA VAL A 335 -5.41 12.17 0.31
C VAL A 335 -4.61 13.37 -0.18
N VAL A 336 -4.48 14.42 0.63
CA VAL A 336 -3.78 15.65 0.24
C VAL A 336 -2.29 15.39 0.00
N VAL A 337 -1.61 14.77 0.97
CA VAL A 337 -0.17 14.48 0.89
C VAL A 337 0.12 13.47 -0.22
N GLY A 338 -0.62 12.36 -0.26
CA GLY A 338 -0.48 11.34 -1.29
C GLY A 338 -0.67 11.92 -2.69
N SER A 339 -1.79 12.61 -2.92
CA SER A 339 -2.07 13.23 -4.23
C SER A 339 -1.01 14.27 -4.61
N GLY A 340 -0.57 15.09 -3.65
CA GLY A 340 0.49 16.08 -3.86
C GLY A 340 1.83 15.46 -4.27
N ILE A 341 2.26 14.40 -3.58
CA ILE A 341 3.48 13.66 -3.94
C ILE A 341 3.35 13.09 -5.34
N PHE A 342 2.28 12.35 -5.65
CA PHE A 342 2.09 11.75 -6.96
C PHE A 342 1.97 12.78 -8.08
N TYR A 343 1.40 13.95 -7.79
CA TYR A 343 1.36 15.08 -8.71
C TYR A 343 2.76 15.59 -9.07
N VAL A 344 3.61 15.82 -8.06
CA VAL A 344 4.99 16.29 -8.27
C VAL A 344 5.84 15.25 -9.00
N VAL A 345 5.72 13.98 -8.63
CA VAL A 345 6.46 12.87 -9.26
C VAL A 345 6.24 12.81 -10.76
N ARG A 346 5.02 13.12 -11.19
CA ARG A 346 4.65 13.13 -12.59
C ARG A 346 5.11 14.37 -13.34
N ARG A 347 5.02 15.56 -12.73
CA ARG A 347 5.43 16.83 -13.37
C ARG A 347 6.90 16.88 -13.74
N ARG A 348 7.77 16.15 -13.03
CA ARG A 348 9.23 16.07 -13.33
C ARG A 348 9.56 15.15 -14.52
N THR A 349 8.74 15.15 -15.55
CA THR A 349 9.03 14.51 -16.84
C THR A 349 9.68 15.58 -17.73
N PRO A 350 10.99 15.53 -18.00
CA PRO A 350 11.55 16.38 -19.05
C PRO A 350 11.06 15.86 -20.40
N ASP A 351 10.64 16.75 -21.28
CA ASP A 351 10.48 16.53 -22.72
C ASP A 351 11.84 16.27 -23.39
N ALA A 352 12.58 15.27 -22.90
CA ALA A 352 13.90 14.90 -23.41
C ALA A 352 13.77 13.76 -24.41
N ALA A 353 13.22 14.04 -25.60
CA ALA A 353 13.45 13.29 -26.85
C ALA A 353 12.81 13.95 -28.08
N ALA A 354 12.80 15.29 -28.16
CA ALA A 354 12.27 16.00 -29.33
C ALA A 354 13.20 17.12 -29.80
N ASP A 355 14.51 16.85 -29.99
CA ASP A 355 15.35 17.79 -30.76
C ASP A 355 16.68 17.24 -31.31
N THR A 356 16.74 16.02 -31.85
CA THR A 356 18.00 15.53 -32.51
C THR A 356 17.83 14.91 -33.88
N THR A 357 16.67 15.01 -34.52
CA THR A 357 16.44 14.43 -35.86
C THR A 357 16.04 15.42 -36.95
N ARG A 358 16.09 16.75 -36.74
CA ARG A 358 15.75 17.73 -37.78
C ARG A 358 16.90 18.35 -38.57
N ASP A 359 18.17 18.18 -38.16
CA ASP A 359 19.30 18.87 -38.79
C ASP A 359 20.26 17.97 -39.59
N LYS A 360 19.78 16.86 -40.18
CA LYS A 360 20.62 16.03 -41.09
C LYS A 360 20.05 15.78 -42.49
N GLU A 361 19.05 16.54 -42.90
CA GLU A 361 18.60 16.59 -44.31
C GLU A 361 18.54 18.03 -44.80
N SER A 362 19.71 18.68 -44.95
CA SER A 362 19.89 19.83 -45.87
C SER A 362 21.34 20.30 -45.93
N VAL A 363 22.26 19.47 -46.44
CA VAL A 363 23.41 19.91 -47.26
C VAL A 363 23.75 18.79 -48.23
#